data_AF-A0A8T4ZA01-F1
#
_entry.id   AF-A0A8T4ZA01-F1
#
_cell.length_a   1.000
_cell.length_b   1.000
_cell.length_c   1.000
_cell.angle_alpha   90.00
_cell.angle_beta   90.00
_cell.angle_gamma   90.00
#
_symmetry.space_group_name_H-M   'P 1'
#
loop_
_entity.id
_entity.type
_entity.pdbx_description
1 polymer ?
#
loop_
_entity_poly.entity_id
_entity_poly.type
_entity_poly.pdbx_seq_one_letter_code
_entity_poly.pdbx_strand_id
1 'polypeptide(L)'
;MSEDTDLDLLKKRKLLEMQRRLLAKKIEEDRRVGLEAGIKKIDSREVLKKIFVGRAEEVWDVACRQYPQVMKRLEDGLARMVLRGEISEALDEGQLLYILRTLGLKPRFDVKIRILEGGRLKSISEKLKEE
;
A
#
# COMPACT_ATOMS: atom_id res chain seq x y z
N MET A 1 51.10 26.30 -19.01
CA MET A 1 49.90 27.16 -19.12
C MET A 1 48.62 26.38 -19.49
N SER A 2 48.70 25.11 -19.90
CA SER A 2 47.50 24.32 -20.30
C SER A 2 46.92 23.44 -19.18
N GLU A 3 47.72 23.03 -18.19
CA GLU A 3 47.26 22.15 -17.10
C GLU A 3 46.31 22.86 -16.11
N ASP A 4 46.50 24.16 -15.87
CA ASP A 4 45.63 24.94 -14.97
C ASP A 4 44.21 25.11 -15.55
N THR A 5 44.09 25.25 -16.87
CA THR A 5 42.78 25.37 -17.55
C THR A 5 41.96 24.08 -17.49
N ASP A 6 42.61 22.93 -17.58
CA ASP A 6 41.95 21.62 -17.50
C ASP A 6 41.49 21.29 -16.06
N LEU A 7 42.31 21.66 -15.08
CA LEU A 7 41.98 21.54 -13.66
C LEU A 7 40.74 22.38 -13.29
N ASP A 8 40.64 23.59 -13.81
CA ASP A 8 39.51 24.47 -13.53
C ASP A 8 38.22 24.04 -14.24
N LEU A 9 38.31 23.47 -15.44
CA LEU A 9 37.18 22.82 -16.11
C LEU A 9 36.65 21.63 -15.30
N LEU A 10 37.55 20.82 -14.74
CA LEU A 10 37.17 19.66 -13.93
C LEU A 10 36.45 20.07 -12.64
N LYS A 11 36.93 21.11 -11.94
CA LYS A 11 36.30 21.67 -10.74
C LYS A 11 34.89 22.18 -11.04
N LYS A 12 34.73 22.93 -12.14
CA LYS A 12 33.41 23.45 -12.58
C LYS A 12 32.43 22.33 -12.88
N ARG A 13 32.87 21.27 -13.56
CA ARG A 13 32.03 20.10 -13.87
C ARG A 13 31.55 19.39 -12.60
N LYS A 14 32.43 19.21 -11.61
CA LYS A 14 32.09 18.56 -10.34
C LYS A 14 31.14 19.41 -9.48
N LEU A 15 31.33 20.73 -9.48
CA LEU A 15 30.42 21.69 -8.83
C LEU A 15 29.00 21.62 -9.42
N LEU A 16 28.89 21.61 -10.75
CA LEU A 16 27.59 21.48 -11.43
C LEU A 16 26.91 20.14 -11.11
N GLU A 17 27.66 19.05 -11.04
CA GLU A 17 27.12 17.75 -10.67
C GLU A 17 26.61 17.72 -9.22
N MET A 18 27.35 18.33 -8.28
CA MET A 18 26.89 18.48 -6.89
C MET A 18 25.64 19.34 -6.79
N GLN A 19 25.58 20.47 -7.50
CA GLN A 19 24.38 21.31 -7.55
C GLN A 19 23.17 20.56 -8.10
N ARG A 20 23.33 19.79 -9.19
CA ARG A 20 22.25 18.94 -9.73
C ARG A 20 21.76 17.91 -8.72
N ARG A 21 22.67 17.23 -8.01
CA ARG A 21 22.30 16.26 -6.97
C ARG A 21 21.55 16.91 -5.80
N LEU A 22 21.94 18.12 -5.40
CA LEU A 22 21.24 18.86 -4.33
C LEU A 22 19.85 19.31 -4.76
N LEU A 23 19.70 19.79 -5.99
CA LEU A 23 18.38 20.16 -6.54
C LEU A 23 17.46 18.95 -6.67
N ALA A 24 17.96 17.82 -7.16
CA ALA A 24 17.19 16.58 -7.22
C ALA A 24 16.71 16.12 -5.83
N LYS A 25 17.60 16.17 -4.82
CA LYS A 25 17.23 15.85 -3.43
C LYS A 25 16.17 16.80 -2.87
N LYS A 26 16.31 18.12 -3.12
CA LYS A 26 15.31 19.11 -2.68
C LYS A 26 13.94 18.87 -3.32
N ILE A 27 13.89 18.57 -4.62
CA ILE A 27 12.62 18.27 -5.31
C ILE A 27 11.97 17.00 -4.73
N GLU A 28 12.75 15.95 -4.44
CA GLU A 28 12.23 14.76 -3.77
C GLU A 28 11.73 15.07 -2.36
N GLU A 29 12.47 15.88 -1.61
CA GLU A 29 12.13 16.26 -0.23
C GLU A 29 10.87 17.13 -0.18
N ASP A 30 10.75 18.13 -1.05
CA ASP A 30 9.55 18.96 -1.20
C ASP A 30 8.34 18.12 -1.65
N ARG A 31 8.53 17.15 -2.55
CA ARG A 31 7.48 16.20 -2.94
C ARG A 31 7.06 15.31 -1.77
N ARG A 32 7.99 14.87 -0.92
CA ARG A 32 7.70 14.08 0.29
C ARG A 32 6.96 14.92 1.33
N VAL A 33 7.41 16.15 1.60
CA VAL A 33 6.75 17.08 2.54
C VAL A 33 5.35 17.44 2.05
N GLY A 34 5.18 17.68 0.75
CA GLY A 34 3.87 17.93 0.13
C GLY A 34 2.93 16.73 0.24
N LEU A 35 3.42 15.50 0.02
CA LEU A 35 2.64 14.29 0.23
C LEU A 35 2.28 14.08 1.70
N GLU A 36 3.23 14.26 2.62
CA GLU A 36 3.02 14.11 4.07
C GLU A 36 2.04 15.16 4.62
N ALA A 37 2.07 16.39 4.09
CA ALA A 37 1.08 17.42 4.40
C ALA A 37 -0.30 17.12 3.80
N GLY A 38 -0.35 16.51 2.61
CA GLY A 38 -1.58 16.01 1.99
C GLY A 38 -2.21 14.85 2.79
N ILE A 39 -1.39 13.92 3.29
CA ILE A 39 -1.81 12.80 4.16
C ILE A 39 -2.28 13.29 5.52
N LYS A 40 -1.68 14.34 6.08
CA LYS A 40 -2.20 14.95 7.31
C LYS A 40 -3.56 15.62 7.14
N LYS A 41 -3.93 16.02 5.92
CA LYS A 41 -5.26 16.58 5.60
C LYS A 41 -6.27 15.55 5.15
N ILE A 42 -5.83 14.41 4.62
CA ILE A 42 -6.67 13.34 4.11
C ILE A 42 -6.30 12.08 4.87
N ASP A 43 -7.18 11.63 5.76
CA ASP A 43 -6.94 10.42 6.55
C ASP A 43 -6.50 9.26 5.64
N SER A 44 -5.36 8.63 5.97
CA SER A 44 -4.81 7.49 5.21
C SER A 44 -5.87 6.42 4.94
N ARG A 45 -6.76 6.22 5.92
CA ARG A 45 -7.89 5.30 5.81
C ARG A 45 -8.91 5.69 4.74
N GLU A 46 -9.23 6.97 4.60
CA GLU A 46 -10.16 7.45 3.57
C GLU A 46 -9.58 7.31 2.16
N VAL A 47 -8.27 7.49 2.01
CA VAL A 47 -7.58 7.26 0.74
C VAL A 47 -7.71 5.80 0.30
N LEU A 48 -7.48 4.86 1.21
CA LEU A 48 -7.54 3.42 0.90
C LEU A 48 -8.97 2.94 0.64
N LYS A 49 -9.96 3.45 1.37
CA LYS A 49 -11.38 3.11 1.16
C LYS A 49 -11.86 3.41 -0.27
N LYS A 50 -11.29 4.43 -0.93
CA LYS A 50 -11.67 4.77 -2.32
C LYS A 50 -11.23 3.74 -3.35
N ILE A 51 -10.28 2.87 -2.98
CA ILE A 51 -9.70 1.87 -3.89
C ILE A 51 -10.22 0.47 -3.59
N PHE A 52 -10.64 0.22 -2.36
CA PHE A 52 -11.23 -1.05 -1.97
C PHE A 52 -12.56 -1.28 -2.69
N VAL A 53 -12.68 -2.45 -3.32
CA VAL A 53 -13.89 -2.91 -4.01
C VAL A 53 -14.38 -4.21 -3.39
N GLY A 54 -15.71 -4.40 -3.39
CA GLY A 54 -16.34 -5.60 -2.85
C GLY A 54 -16.13 -5.72 -1.33
N ARG A 55 -15.62 -6.87 -0.89
CA ARG A 55 -15.36 -7.14 0.55
C ARG A 55 -13.94 -6.84 0.98
N ALA A 56 -13.17 -6.11 0.17
CA ALA A 56 -11.81 -5.71 0.51
C ALA A 56 -11.75 -4.88 1.81
N GLU A 57 -12.74 -4.02 2.07
CA GLU A 57 -12.81 -3.26 3.32
C GLU A 57 -12.96 -4.18 4.55
N GLU A 58 -13.78 -5.23 4.46
CA GLU A 58 -13.94 -6.22 5.54
C GLU A 58 -12.64 -6.99 5.79
N VAL A 59 -11.96 -7.40 4.71
CA VAL A 59 -10.65 -8.07 4.77
C VAL A 59 -9.63 -7.17 5.46
N TRP A 60 -9.59 -5.90 5.10
CA TRP A 60 -8.71 -4.90 5.70
C TRP A 60 -9.00 -4.71 7.19
N ASP A 61 -10.26 -4.56 7.58
CA ASP A 61 -10.66 -4.37 8.96
C ASP A 61 -10.34 -5.60 9.84
N VAL A 62 -10.57 -6.81 9.32
CA VAL A 62 -10.18 -8.06 10.01
C VAL A 62 -8.67 -8.13 10.18
N ALA A 63 -7.90 -7.78 9.15
CA ALA A 63 -6.45 -7.74 9.23
C ALA A 63 -5.97 -6.69 10.25
N CYS A 64 -6.56 -5.49 10.27
CA CYS A 64 -6.26 -4.43 11.24
C CYS A 64 -6.51 -4.88 12.69
N ARG A 65 -7.59 -5.62 12.95
CA ARG A 65 -7.90 -6.16 14.28
C ARG A 65 -6.90 -7.23 14.72
N GLN A 66 -6.46 -8.09 13.81
CA GLN A 66 -5.56 -9.20 14.14
C GLN A 66 -4.08 -8.80 14.17
N TYR A 67 -3.67 -7.85 13.33
CA TYR A 67 -2.28 -7.44 13.13
C TYR A 67 -2.09 -5.91 13.24
N PRO A 68 -2.49 -5.27 14.37
CA PRO A 68 -2.58 -3.81 14.45
C PRO A 68 -1.24 -3.08 14.23
N GLN A 69 -0.12 -3.65 14.69
CA GLN A 69 1.20 -3.02 14.56
C GLN A 69 1.71 -3.01 13.11
N VAL A 70 1.50 -4.11 12.38
CA VAL A 70 1.94 -4.24 10.99
C VAL A 70 1.02 -3.45 10.07
N MET A 71 -0.29 -3.54 10.31
CA MET A 71 -1.30 -2.87 9.49
C MET A 71 -1.20 -1.35 9.55
N LYS A 72 -0.85 -0.75 10.71
CA LYS A 72 -0.58 0.70 10.78
C LYS A 72 0.54 1.13 9.84
N ARG A 73 1.64 0.37 9.78
CA ARG A 73 2.77 0.68 8.88
C ARG A 73 2.38 0.47 7.42
N LEU A 74 1.58 -0.56 7.15
CA LEU A 74 1.08 -0.87 5.81
C LEU A 74 0.10 0.19 5.32
N GLU A 75 -0.75 0.73 6.20
CA GLU A 75 -1.71 1.80 5.92
C GLU A 75 -1.00 3.06 5.40
N ASP A 76 0.01 3.54 6.14
CA ASP A 76 0.80 4.72 5.73
C ASP A 76 1.63 4.45 4.46
N GLY A 77 2.09 3.21 4.28
CA GLY A 77 2.81 2.79 3.08
C GLY A 77 1.92 2.84 1.84
N LEU A 78 0.78 2.16 1.90
CA LEU A 78 -0.17 2.08 0.80
C LEU A 78 -0.79 3.44 0.49
N ALA A 79 -1.19 4.22 1.50
CA ALA A 79 -1.75 5.55 1.28
C ALA A 79 -0.76 6.47 0.52
N ARG A 80 0.55 6.38 0.83
CA ARG A 80 1.58 7.11 0.07
C ARG A 80 1.69 6.65 -1.37
N MET A 81 1.66 5.34 -1.63
CA MET A 81 1.74 4.81 -2.99
C MET A 81 0.53 5.23 -3.84
N VAL A 82 -0.66 5.21 -3.23
CA VAL A 82 -1.90 5.68 -3.85
C VAL A 82 -1.82 7.16 -4.20
N LEU A 83 -1.40 8.00 -3.25
CA LEU A 83 -1.29 9.45 -3.48
C LEU A 83 -0.22 9.81 -4.51
N ARG A 84 0.80 8.95 -4.70
CA ARG A 84 1.78 9.09 -5.78
C ARG A 84 1.24 8.68 -7.15
N GLY A 85 0.07 8.03 -7.19
CA GLY A 85 -0.50 7.45 -8.41
C GLY A 85 0.18 6.16 -8.85
N GLU A 86 0.98 5.52 -7.98
CA GLU A 86 1.61 4.23 -8.26
C GLU A 86 0.59 3.08 -8.18
N ILE A 87 -0.45 3.25 -7.37
CA ILE A 87 -1.58 2.33 -7.24
C ILE A 87 -2.84 3.11 -7.61
N SER A 88 -3.33 2.88 -8.82
CA SER A 88 -4.60 3.44 -9.33
C SER A 88 -5.66 2.38 -9.56
N GLU A 89 -5.28 1.10 -9.52
CA GLU A 89 -6.20 -0.02 -9.71
C GLU A 89 -7.01 -0.29 -8.45
N ALA A 90 -8.28 -0.61 -8.65
CA ALA A 90 -9.17 -1.11 -7.61
C ALA A 90 -8.58 -2.39 -6.97
N LEU A 91 -8.61 -2.44 -5.63
CA LEU A 91 -8.15 -3.58 -4.85
C LEU A 91 -9.37 -4.41 -4.44
N ASP A 92 -9.48 -5.60 -5.01
CA ASP A 92 -10.50 -6.57 -4.61
C ASP A 92 -10.10 -7.37 -3.34
N GLU A 93 -11.04 -8.13 -2.79
CA GLU A 93 -10.80 -8.98 -1.62
C GLU A 93 -9.68 -10.03 -1.83
N GLY A 94 -9.58 -10.62 -3.02
CA GLY A 94 -8.62 -11.67 -3.34
C GLY A 94 -7.19 -11.15 -3.49
N GLN A 95 -7.04 -10.03 -4.19
CA GLN A 95 -5.80 -9.27 -4.34
C GLN A 95 -5.30 -8.80 -2.99
N LEU A 96 -6.18 -8.23 -2.15
CA LEU A 96 -5.78 -7.80 -0.82
C LEU A 96 -5.34 -8.98 0.05
N LEU A 97 -6.08 -10.09 0.03
CA LEU A 97 -5.69 -11.33 0.69
C LEU A 97 -4.34 -11.86 0.20
N TYR A 98 -4.08 -11.79 -1.11
CA TYR A 98 -2.82 -12.22 -1.70
C TYR A 98 -1.64 -11.37 -1.24
N ILE A 99 -1.80 -10.04 -1.22
CA ILE A 99 -0.77 -9.10 -0.71
C ILE A 99 -0.48 -9.40 0.76
N LEU A 100 -1.51 -9.51 1.59
CA LEU A 100 -1.35 -9.81 3.02
C LEU A 100 -0.64 -11.14 3.24
N ARG A 101 -1.01 -12.19 2.50
CA ARG A 101 -0.35 -13.51 2.57
C ARG A 101 1.12 -13.45 2.14
N THR A 102 1.44 -12.67 1.12
CA THR A 102 2.82 -12.46 0.65
C THR A 102 3.67 -11.76 1.72
N LEU A 103 3.07 -10.87 2.51
CA LEU A 103 3.68 -10.24 3.68
C LEU A 103 3.73 -11.17 4.92
N GLY A 104 3.28 -12.42 4.79
CA GLY A 104 3.21 -13.39 5.89
C GLY A 104 2.01 -13.20 6.82
N LEU A 105 1.10 -12.27 6.52
CA LEU A 105 -0.11 -12.02 7.29
C LEU A 105 -1.21 -12.98 6.82
N LYS A 106 -1.78 -13.73 7.76
CA LYS A 106 -2.88 -14.67 7.49
C LYS A 106 -4.09 -14.29 8.33
N PRO A 107 -4.92 -13.33 7.89
CA PRO A 107 -6.14 -12.97 8.60
C PRO A 107 -7.10 -14.17 8.62
N ARG A 108 -7.63 -14.50 9.80
CA ARG A 108 -8.62 -15.56 9.98
C ARG A 108 -10.03 -14.97 9.94
N PHE A 109 -10.92 -15.60 9.17
CA PHE A 109 -12.31 -15.18 9.02
C PHE A 109 -13.22 -16.27 9.61
N ASP A 110 -14.21 -15.88 10.41
CA ASP A 110 -15.27 -16.80 10.89
C ASP A 110 -16.34 -16.97 9.80
N VAL A 111 -15.97 -17.64 8.70
CA VAL A 111 -16.87 -17.87 7.57
C VAL A 111 -17.76 -19.08 7.86
N LYS A 112 -19.07 -18.86 7.92
CA LYS A 112 -20.07 -19.91 8.07
C LYS A 112 -20.75 -20.15 6.73
N ILE A 113 -20.41 -21.26 6.07
CA ILE A 113 -21.04 -21.65 4.80
C ILE A 113 -22.30 -22.46 5.11
N ARG A 114 -23.43 -22.04 4.54
CA ARG A 114 -24.72 -22.75 4.60
C ARG A 114 -25.20 -23.05 3.19
N ILE A 115 -25.74 -24.25 2.99
CA ILE A 115 -26.27 -24.74 1.73
C ILE A 115 -27.80 -24.74 1.83
N LEU A 116 -28.48 -24.15 0.85
CA LEU A 116 -29.93 -24.15 0.77
C LEU A 116 -30.39 -25.36 -0.05
N GLU A 117 -31.02 -26.35 0.60
CA GLU A 117 -31.61 -27.52 -0.05
C GLU A 117 -33.07 -27.70 0.38
N GLY A 118 -33.96 -27.81 -0.61
CA GLY A 118 -35.39 -28.09 -0.34
C GLY A 118 -36.05 -27.09 0.61
N GLY A 119 -35.59 -25.83 0.64
CA GLY A 119 -36.08 -24.78 1.54
C GLY A 119 -35.49 -24.80 2.96
N ARG A 120 -34.51 -25.67 3.26
CA ARG A 120 -33.78 -25.71 4.54
C ARG A 120 -32.33 -25.29 4.36
N LEU A 121 -31.81 -24.51 5.30
CA LEU A 121 -30.40 -24.15 5.39
C LEU A 121 -29.67 -25.25 6.17
N LYS A 122 -28.83 -26.03 5.48
CA LYS A 122 -27.95 -27.04 6.08
C LYS A 122 -26.53 -26.52 6.17
N SER A 123 -25.79 -26.95 7.19
CA SER A 123 -24.34 -26.70 7.24
C SER A 123 -23.59 -27.62 6.26
N ILE A 124 -22.38 -27.25 5.83
CA ILE A 124 -21.53 -28.16 5.02
C ILE A 124 -21.33 -29.50 5.74
N SER A 125 -21.09 -29.45 7.06
CA SER A 125 -20.88 -30.65 7.88
C SER A 125 -22.09 -31.57 7.93
N GLU A 126 -23.31 -31.02 7.90
CA GLU A 126 -24.53 -31.81 7.76
C GLU A 126 -24.62 -32.44 6.39
N LYS A 127 -24.32 -31.68 5.33
CA LYS A 127 -24.40 -32.18 3.96
C LYS A 127 -23.42 -33.33 3.70
N LEU A 128 -22.18 -33.22 4.20
CA LEU A 128 -21.13 -34.23 4.03
C LEU A 128 -21.41 -35.54 4.80
N LYS A 129 -22.27 -35.51 5.83
CA LYS A 129 -22.67 -36.70 6.58
C LYS A 129 -23.84 -37.45 5.94
N GLU A 130 -24.56 -36.82 5.00
CA GLU A 130 -25.69 -37.41 4.28
C GLU A 130 -25.25 -38.16 3.00
N GLU A 131 -23.97 -38.01 2.59
CA GLU A 131 -23.29 -38.80 1.54
C GLU A 131 -22.58 -40.02 2.14
#